data_AF-A0A3M9XST5-F1
#
_entry.id   AF-A0A3M9XST5-F1
#
_cell.length_a   1.000
_cell.length_b   1.000
_cell.length_c   1.000
_cell.angle_alpha   90.00
_cell.angle_beta   90.00
_cell.angle_gamma   90.00
#
_symmetry.space_group_name_H-M   'P 1'
#
loop_
_entity.id
_entity.type
_entity.pdbx_description
1 polymer ?
#
loop_
_entity_poly.entity_id
_entity_poly.type
_entity_poly.pdbx_seq_one_letter_code
_entity_poly.pdbx_strand_id
1 'polypeptide(L)'
;MKAPSAAILLCVCLWASQAFASNARALFLRGELPGGGHTQPCAGCHGLDGGGRREGGLQAPALDTESLTDRAGASGYDGGALARLLADGRTPDGRNIDRVMPRIVIDAPLADELLGFLGSLRAEDSAGVEQEGIRIGVFVARADDALPALFAAAVVRWSEGGQIFGRRILVEPVNEADLRRRASSLFAIVGLTAAQREIEATLTKNGLLNLFPRHPFEGDEDADRNRGLTPDFTALGQALGAAASECGSVSIDDDDARRAPSLFAAMKRELKPGPSMTRKCRISLGGVPLLATDEHLIAPLDVVAGRLDEMKARPAGATLIDIRPASSEDTTVEIRALSDALRFADAGALVLVDGLIRAGRRLTRSRFMQALDTAVLAPPGWRKIDYRQYRLSGVVETNRIELGAGAARH
;
A
#
# COMPACT_ATOMS: atom_id res chain seq x y z
N MET A 1 49.17 13.35 -26.65
CA MET A 1 48.39 12.81 -25.51
C MET A 1 47.01 13.43 -25.57
N LYS A 2 45.96 12.64 -25.86
CA LYS A 2 44.57 13.12 -25.95
C LYS A 2 43.98 13.09 -24.54
N ALA A 3 43.47 14.22 -24.06
CA ALA A 3 42.77 14.31 -22.79
C ALA A 3 41.52 13.39 -22.79
N PRO A 4 41.26 12.60 -21.74
CA PRO A 4 40.00 11.89 -21.64
C PRO A 4 38.87 12.89 -21.40
N SER A 5 37.79 12.67 -22.15
CA SER A 5 36.66 13.55 -22.39
C SER A 5 35.83 13.84 -21.13
N ALA A 6 35.43 15.11 -20.96
CA ALA A 6 34.53 15.60 -19.90
C ALA A 6 33.21 14.80 -19.74
N ALA A 7 32.80 14.05 -20.77
CA ALA A 7 31.63 13.16 -20.71
C ALA A 7 31.79 11.96 -19.76
N ILE A 8 33.01 11.43 -19.57
CA ILE A 8 33.26 10.33 -18.64
C ILE A 8 33.22 10.84 -17.20
N LEU A 9 33.77 12.04 -16.94
CA LEU A 9 33.67 12.70 -15.63
C LEU A 9 32.21 13.00 -15.26
N LEU A 10 31.41 13.50 -16.21
CA LEU A 10 29.99 13.81 -15.97
C LEU A 10 29.18 12.55 -15.63
N CYS A 11 29.41 11.43 -16.32
CA CYS A 11 28.76 10.15 -16.03
C CYS A 11 29.15 9.59 -14.64
N VAL A 12 30.42 9.69 -14.24
CA VAL A 12 30.88 9.23 -12.92
C VAL A 12 30.32 10.11 -11.79
N CYS A 13 30.25 11.44 -11.99
CA CYS A 13 29.63 12.35 -11.02
C CYS A 13 28.11 12.11 -10.89
N LEU A 14 27.40 11.82 -11.98
CA LEU A 14 25.97 11.47 -11.96
C LEU A 14 25.72 10.13 -11.26
N TRP A 15 26.54 9.10 -11.54
CA TRP A 15 26.43 7.80 -10.87
C TRP A 15 26.76 7.88 -9.37
N ALA A 16 27.83 8.59 -9.01
CA ALA A 16 28.15 8.86 -7.62
C ALA A 16 26.98 9.58 -6.94
N SER A 17 26.47 10.68 -7.50
CA SER A 17 25.35 11.43 -6.89
C SER A 17 24.07 10.60 -6.70
N GLN A 18 23.76 9.66 -7.61
CA GLN A 18 22.60 8.77 -7.48
C GLN A 18 22.83 7.62 -6.50
N ALA A 19 24.03 7.04 -6.45
CA ALA A 19 24.38 5.99 -5.50
C ALA A 19 24.47 6.54 -4.06
N PHE A 20 24.99 7.76 -3.90
CA PHE A 20 25.09 8.46 -2.63
C PHE A 20 23.72 8.92 -2.10
N ALA A 21 22.88 9.56 -2.93
CA ALA A 21 21.49 9.86 -2.54
C ALA A 21 20.66 8.62 -2.11
N SER A 22 21.06 7.43 -2.55
CA SER A 22 20.41 6.17 -2.14
C SER A 22 20.73 5.76 -0.70
N ASN A 23 21.93 6.05 -0.19
CA ASN A 23 22.37 5.67 1.15
C ASN A 23 21.70 6.52 2.24
N ALA A 24 21.66 7.85 2.06
CA ALA A 24 20.95 8.75 2.97
C ALA A 24 19.47 8.40 3.11
N ARG A 25 18.80 8.11 1.98
CA ARG A 25 17.40 7.67 1.97
C ARG A 25 17.22 6.32 2.65
N ALA A 26 18.13 5.37 2.42
CA ALA A 26 18.11 4.05 3.05
C ALA A 26 18.28 4.16 4.58
N LEU A 27 19.22 4.98 5.04
CA LEU A 27 19.42 5.28 6.46
C LEU A 27 18.17 5.91 7.08
N PHE A 28 17.60 6.93 6.42
CA PHE A 28 16.44 7.62 6.96
C PHE A 28 15.19 6.74 7.04
N LEU A 29 14.88 5.99 5.96
CA LEU A 29 13.66 5.21 5.85
C LEU A 29 13.75 3.82 6.49
N ARG A 30 14.91 3.17 6.43
CA ARG A 30 15.10 1.77 6.84
C ARG A 30 16.19 1.56 7.88
N GLY A 31 16.92 2.62 8.26
CA GLY A 31 18.02 2.51 9.21
C GLY A 31 19.22 1.76 8.66
N GLU A 32 19.36 1.64 7.34
CA GLU A 32 20.46 0.93 6.70
C GLU A 32 21.73 1.80 6.69
N LEU A 33 22.83 1.26 7.20
CA LEU A 33 24.14 1.91 7.19
C LEU A 33 25.00 1.34 6.05
N PRO A 34 25.88 2.14 5.44
CA PRO A 34 26.88 1.62 4.52
C PRO A 34 27.70 0.48 5.16
N GLY A 35 27.90 -0.61 4.41
CA GLY A 35 28.59 -1.80 4.90
C GLY A 35 27.69 -2.84 5.59
N GLY A 36 26.36 -2.66 5.57
CA GLY A 36 25.39 -3.68 5.99
C GLY A 36 25.00 -3.63 7.47
N GLY A 37 25.32 -2.54 8.18
CA GLY A 37 24.82 -2.30 9.53
C GLY A 37 23.36 -1.82 9.52
N HIS A 38 22.66 -1.97 10.66
CA HIS A 38 21.28 -1.50 10.84
C HIS A 38 21.14 -0.69 12.14
N THR A 39 20.29 0.33 12.10
CA THR A 39 19.86 1.15 13.24
C THR A 39 18.34 1.35 13.18
N GLN A 40 17.77 2.01 14.19
CA GLN A 40 16.38 2.45 14.12
C GLN A 40 16.22 3.53 13.02
N PRO A 41 15.27 3.38 12.08
CA PRO A 41 15.08 4.37 11.01
C PRO A 41 14.66 5.73 11.58
N CYS A 42 15.28 6.80 11.08
CA CYS A 42 14.97 8.18 11.48
C CYS A 42 13.49 8.51 11.26
N ALA A 43 12.93 8.04 10.15
CA ALA A 43 11.53 8.23 9.80
C ALA A 43 10.58 7.68 10.87
N GLY A 44 10.97 6.63 11.61
CA GLY A 44 10.17 6.05 12.70
C GLY A 44 9.74 7.12 13.70
N CYS A 45 10.69 7.87 14.23
CA CYS A 45 10.43 8.95 15.19
C CYS A 45 10.04 10.27 14.50
N HIS A 46 10.71 10.63 13.40
CA HIS A 46 10.58 11.97 12.82
C HIS A 46 9.50 12.09 11.74
N GLY A 47 8.82 11.01 11.38
CA GLY A 47 7.87 10.98 10.28
C GLY A 47 8.54 10.80 8.92
N LEU A 48 7.79 10.25 7.96
CA LEU A 48 8.25 10.10 6.57
C LEU A 48 8.49 11.45 5.89
N ASP A 49 7.77 12.49 6.31
CA ASP A 49 7.91 13.88 5.87
C ASP A 49 8.92 14.70 6.68
N GLY A 50 9.47 14.10 7.75
CA GLY A 50 10.33 14.80 8.70
C GLY A 50 9.58 15.85 9.54
N GLY A 51 8.25 15.83 9.60
CA GLY A 51 7.47 16.81 10.37
C GLY A 51 7.53 16.61 11.90
N GLY A 52 8.15 15.53 12.37
CA GLY A 52 8.17 15.11 13.77
C GLY A 52 6.90 14.36 14.16
N ARG A 53 7.02 13.36 15.04
CA ARG A 53 5.87 12.64 15.61
C ARG A 53 5.85 12.71 17.14
N ARG A 54 4.65 12.52 17.68
CA ARG A 54 4.45 12.29 19.12
C ARG A 54 4.12 10.82 19.34
N GLU A 55 4.92 10.14 20.15
CA GLU A 55 4.72 8.73 20.45
C GLU A 55 5.09 8.45 21.92
N GLY A 56 4.22 7.77 22.67
CA GLY A 56 4.52 7.37 24.05
C GLY A 56 4.87 8.51 25.01
N GLY A 57 4.40 9.74 24.74
CA GLY A 57 4.75 10.95 25.51
C GLY A 57 6.04 11.64 25.06
N LEU A 58 6.81 11.03 24.15
CA LEU A 58 7.96 11.65 23.50
C LEU A 58 7.50 12.48 22.31
N GLN A 59 8.13 13.64 22.13
CA GLN A 59 7.92 14.51 20.97
C GLN A 59 9.22 14.56 20.17
N ALA A 60 9.28 13.79 19.08
CA ALA A 60 10.33 13.95 18.10
C ALA A 60 10.14 15.30 17.39
N PRO A 61 11.20 16.10 17.23
CA PRO A 61 11.11 17.36 16.53
C PRO A 61 11.04 17.18 15.01
N ALA A 62 10.56 18.20 14.32
CA ALA A 62 10.68 18.29 12.88
C ALA A 62 12.16 18.40 12.44
N LEU A 63 12.45 17.84 11.27
CA LEU A 63 13.75 17.80 10.58
C LEU A 63 13.74 18.60 9.27
N ASP A 64 12.66 19.33 8.97
CA ASP A 64 12.64 20.22 7.81
C ASP A 64 13.72 21.32 7.94
N THR A 65 14.16 21.84 6.79
CA THR A 65 15.26 22.82 6.73
C THR A 65 14.99 24.02 7.61
N GLU A 66 13.76 24.55 7.62
CA GLU A 66 13.34 25.69 8.44
C GLU A 66 13.55 25.38 9.93
N SER A 67 13.12 24.21 10.39
CA SER A 67 13.27 23.74 11.77
C SER A 67 14.74 23.52 12.17
N LEU A 68 15.56 23.02 11.24
CA LEU A 68 17.00 22.85 11.48
C LEU A 68 17.74 24.19 11.52
N THR A 69 17.40 25.14 10.65
CA THR A 69 18.01 26.49 10.61
C THR A 69 17.57 27.36 11.78
N ASP A 70 16.29 27.34 12.16
CA ASP A 70 15.77 28.15 13.27
C ASP A 70 16.39 27.75 14.61
N ARG A 71 16.72 26.46 14.76
CA ARG A 71 17.30 25.92 16.00
C ARG A 71 18.79 26.13 16.15
N ALA A 72 19.51 26.30 15.06
CA ALA A 72 20.97 26.42 15.06
C ALA A 72 21.46 27.81 14.61
N GLY A 73 20.53 28.72 14.25
CA GLY A 73 20.85 29.90 13.46
C GLY A 73 21.10 29.55 11.99
N ALA A 74 21.14 30.56 11.12
CA ALA A 74 21.08 30.44 9.65
C ALA A 74 22.21 29.66 8.95
N SER A 75 23.06 28.90 9.65
CA SER A 75 24.14 28.10 9.05
C SER A 75 24.74 27.01 9.97
N GLY A 76 24.04 26.56 11.03
CA GLY A 76 24.69 25.72 12.05
C GLY A 76 24.93 24.25 11.68
N TYR A 77 24.18 23.71 10.71
CA TYR A 77 24.31 22.31 10.30
C TYR A 77 25.06 22.18 8.96
N ASP A 78 26.27 21.63 9.03
CA ASP A 78 26.99 20.99 7.92
C ASP A 78 27.12 19.47 8.20
N GLY A 79 27.64 18.67 7.26
CA GLY A 79 27.79 17.23 7.46
C GLY A 79 28.64 16.87 8.67
N GLY A 80 29.67 17.66 8.97
CA GLY A 80 30.49 17.47 10.17
C GLY A 80 29.70 17.69 11.47
N ALA A 81 28.87 18.73 11.51
CA ALA A 81 28.02 19.05 12.64
C ALA A 81 26.88 18.03 12.80
N LEU A 82 26.29 17.55 11.70
CA LEU A 82 25.30 16.49 11.75
C LEU A 82 25.93 15.15 12.20
N ALA A 83 27.10 14.78 11.68
CA ALA A 83 27.81 13.57 12.11
C ALA A 83 28.12 13.61 13.62
N ARG A 84 28.59 14.76 14.14
CA ARG A 84 28.80 14.96 15.59
C ARG A 84 27.49 14.89 16.39
N LEU A 85 26.42 15.50 15.89
CA LEU A 85 25.10 15.40 16.54
C LEU A 85 24.65 13.95 16.65
N LEU A 86 24.78 13.18 15.57
CA LEU A 86 24.35 11.79 15.55
C LEU A 86 25.23 10.88 16.43
N ALA A 87 26.54 11.13 16.47
CA ALA A 87 27.46 10.33 17.28
C ALA A 87 27.39 10.69 18.77
N ASP A 88 27.48 11.99 19.09
CA ASP A 88 27.68 12.48 20.46
C ASP A 88 26.38 12.95 21.11
N GLY A 89 25.34 13.19 20.32
CA GLY A 89 24.08 13.74 20.80
C GLY A 89 24.09 15.24 21.03
N ARG A 90 25.01 15.99 20.41
CA ARG A 90 25.18 17.43 20.62
C ARG A 90 24.84 18.23 19.38
N THR A 91 23.92 19.18 19.52
CA THR A 91 23.56 20.12 18.46
C THR A 91 24.70 21.14 18.22
N PRO A 92 24.70 21.84 17.07
CA PRO A 92 25.69 22.87 16.77
C PRO A 92 25.74 24.01 17.79
N ASP A 93 24.60 24.33 18.41
CA ASP A 93 24.47 25.32 19.49
C ASP A 93 24.76 24.74 20.90
N GLY A 94 25.27 23.51 20.98
CA GLY A 94 25.79 22.88 22.20
C GLY A 94 24.74 22.23 23.10
N ARG A 95 23.47 22.17 22.69
CA ARG A 95 22.41 21.45 23.44
C ARG A 95 22.56 19.94 23.25
N ASN A 96 22.16 19.19 24.27
CA ASN A 96 22.04 17.74 24.16
C ASN A 96 20.67 17.38 23.58
N ILE A 97 20.64 16.48 22.60
CA ILE A 97 19.41 15.84 22.14
C ILE A 97 19.00 14.74 23.13
N ASP A 98 17.72 14.38 23.11
CA ASP A 98 17.16 13.36 23.99
C ASP A 98 17.97 12.04 23.92
N ARG A 99 18.06 11.33 25.05
CA ARG A 99 18.77 10.05 25.14
C ARG A 99 18.05 8.93 24.38
N VAL A 100 16.75 9.09 24.11
CA VAL A 100 15.97 8.16 23.29
C VAL A 100 16.36 8.26 21.81
N MET A 101 16.87 9.40 21.35
CA MET A 101 17.35 9.51 19.97
C MET A 101 18.60 8.64 19.78
N PRO A 102 18.60 7.66 18.85
CA PRO A 102 19.72 6.76 18.66
C PRO A 102 21.03 7.51 18.40
N ARG A 103 22.13 7.01 18.98
CA ARG A 103 23.48 7.49 18.65
C ARG A 103 24.04 6.63 17.54
N ILE A 104 24.35 7.24 16.40
CA ILE A 104 24.87 6.55 15.22
C ILE A 104 26.14 7.25 14.75
N VAL A 105 27.15 6.44 14.45
CA VAL A 105 28.42 6.93 13.90
C VAL A 105 28.34 6.81 12.39
N ILE A 106 28.35 7.97 11.72
CA ILE A 106 28.44 8.07 10.27
C ILE A 106 29.58 9.02 9.91
N ASP A 107 30.14 8.87 8.71
CA ASP A 107 31.15 9.81 8.21
C ASP A 107 30.50 11.10 7.71
N ALA A 108 31.33 12.13 7.52
CA ALA A 108 30.86 13.44 7.04
C ALA A 108 30.19 13.37 5.65
N PRO A 109 30.70 12.60 4.67
CA PRO A 109 30.03 12.44 3.37
C PRO A 109 28.59 11.92 3.48
N LEU A 110 28.34 10.85 4.24
CA LEU A 110 26.97 10.35 4.43
C LEU A 110 26.09 11.35 5.19
N ALA A 111 26.67 12.10 6.12
CA ALA A 111 25.95 13.14 6.84
C ALA A 111 25.56 14.32 5.93
N ASP A 112 26.44 14.74 5.01
CA ASP A 112 26.12 15.76 4.00
C ASP A 112 25.00 15.29 3.06
N GLU A 113 25.04 14.01 2.64
CA GLU A 113 23.96 13.41 1.85
C GLU A 113 22.64 13.37 2.61
N LEU A 114 22.67 13.04 3.89
CA LEU A 114 21.49 13.05 4.75
C LEU A 114 20.93 14.45 4.91
N LEU A 115 21.76 15.49 5.12
CA LEU A 115 21.29 16.88 5.13
C LEU A 115 20.65 17.27 3.80
N GLY A 116 21.28 16.90 2.67
CA GLY A 116 20.72 17.13 1.35
C GLY A 116 19.35 16.47 1.16
N PHE A 117 19.22 15.22 1.61
CA PHE A 117 17.95 14.49 1.58
C PHE A 117 16.88 15.10 2.49
N LEU A 118 17.23 15.50 3.71
CA LEU A 118 16.30 16.20 4.61
C LEU A 118 15.80 17.52 3.99
N GLY A 119 16.64 18.20 3.21
CA GLY A 119 16.26 19.38 2.45
C GLY A 119 15.26 19.12 1.31
N SER A 120 15.28 17.93 0.69
CA SER A 120 14.31 17.56 -0.35
C SER A 120 13.03 16.91 0.19
N LEU A 121 13.04 16.44 1.44
CA LEU A 121 12.00 15.57 2.01
C LEU A 121 10.59 16.14 1.89
N ARG A 122 10.40 17.42 2.24
CA ARG A 122 9.10 18.07 2.15
C ARG A 122 8.61 18.23 0.71
N ALA A 123 9.52 18.54 -0.21
CA ALA A 123 9.19 18.62 -1.63
C ALA A 123 8.76 17.24 -2.16
N GLU A 124 9.48 16.18 -1.79
CA GLU A 124 9.15 14.79 -2.13
C GLU A 124 7.81 14.33 -1.51
N ASP A 125 7.53 14.68 -0.26
CA ASP A 125 6.27 14.31 0.40
C ASP A 125 5.07 15.09 -0.13
N SER A 126 5.30 16.27 -0.72
CA SER A 126 4.28 17.08 -1.41
C SER A 126 4.19 16.83 -2.92
N ALA A 127 4.97 15.90 -3.46
CA ALA A 127 5.00 15.59 -4.89
C ALA A 127 3.58 15.26 -5.42
N GLY A 128 3.25 15.83 -6.58
CA GLY A 128 1.91 15.72 -7.19
C GLY A 128 0.85 16.64 -6.60
N VAL A 129 1.19 17.49 -5.62
CA VAL A 129 0.35 18.59 -5.14
C VAL A 129 0.86 19.91 -5.71
N GLU A 130 0.10 20.51 -6.61
CA GLU A 130 0.38 21.80 -7.25
C GLU A 130 -0.56 22.88 -6.71
N GLN A 131 -0.36 24.13 -7.13
CA GLN A 131 -1.23 25.23 -6.75
C GLN A 131 -2.67 25.03 -7.26
N GLU A 132 -2.82 24.45 -8.45
CA GLU A 132 -4.12 24.29 -9.12
C GLU A 132 -4.66 22.86 -9.08
N GLY A 133 -3.84 21.87 -8.69
CA GLY A 133 -4.25 20.48 -8.80
C GLY A 133 -3.54 19.49 -7.88
N ILE A 134 -4.16 18.32 -7.72
CA ILE A 134 -3.63 17.15 -7.02
C ILE A 134 -3.71 15.99 -8.02
N ARG A 135 -2.56 15.44 -8.43
CA ARG A 135 -2.49 14.43 -9.48
C ARG A 135 -2.62 13.02 -8.93
N ILE A 136 -3.65 12.30 -9.38
CA ILE A 136 -3.95 10.93 -8.97
C ILE A 136 -3.85 10.05 -10.20
N GLY A 137 -2.88 9.14 -10.21
CA GLY A 137 -2.82 8.09 -11.22
C GLY A 137 -3.87 7.02 -10.91
N VAL A 138 -4.58 6.54 -11.91
CA VAL A 138 -5.40 5.32 -11.83
C VAL A 138 -4.78 4.30 -12.76
N PHE A 139 -4.37 3.17 -12.20
CA PHE A 139 -3.65 2.15 -12.94
C PHE A 139 -4.54 1.49 -13.99
N VAL A 140 -4.02 1.35 -15.21
CA VAL A 140 -4.67 0.64 -16.32
C VAL A 140 -3.80 -0.53 -16.79
N ALA A 141 -4.28 -1.75 -16.58
CA ALA A 141 -3.63 -2.95 -17.11
C ALA A 141 -3.92 -3.15 -18.61
N ARG A 142 -5.05 -2.62 -19.08
CA ARG A 142 -5.54 -2.73 -20.45
C ARG A 142 -6.14 -1.40 -20.90
N ALA A 143 -6.12 -1.15 -22.21
CA ALA A 143 -6.62 0.10 -22.79
C ALA A 143 -8.14 0.30 -22.60
N ASP A 144 -8.90 -0.78 -22.40
CA ASP A 144 -10.34 -0.82 -22.21
C ASP A 144 -10.78 -0.76 -20.74
N ASP A 145 -9.85 -0.52 -19.80
CA ASP A 145 -10.20 -0.44 -18.37
C ASP A 145 -11.04 0.81 -18.08
N ALA A 146 -12.28 0.59 -17.63
CA ALA A 146 -13.24 1.64 -17.31
C ALA A 146 -12.95 2.35 -15.97
N LEU A 147 -12.07 1.78 -15.13
CA LEU A 147 -11.82 2.28 -13.78
C LEU A 147 -11.41 3.76 -13.72
N PRO A 148 -10.51 4.31 -14.56
CA PRO A 148 -10.15 5.73 -14.50
C PRO A 148 -11.36 6.66 -14.71
N ALA A 149 -12.23 6.34 -15.66
CA ALA A 149 -13.42 7.15 -15.95
C ALA A 149 -14.44 7.07 -14.80
N LEU A 150 -14.68 5.86 -14.27
CA LEU A 150 -15.56 5.65 -13.12
C LEU A 150 -15.03 6.36 -11.86
N PHE A 151 -13.72 6.31 -11.64
CA PHE A 151 -13.05 6.95 -10.50
C PHE A 151 -13.10 8.48 -10.62
N ALA A 152 -12.85 9.05 -11.80
CA ALA A 152 -12.97 10.48 -12.04
C ALA A 152 -14.41 10.97 -11.77
N ALA A 153 -15.42 10.24 -12.26
CA ALA A 153 -16.83 10.56 -11.99
C ALA A 153 -17.17 10.46 -10.50
N ALA A 154 -16.61 9.48 -9.79
CA ALA A 154 -16.78 9.33 -8.35
C ALA A 154 -16.13 10.46 -7.55
N VAL A 155 -14.92 10.89 -7.94
CA VAL A 155 -14.25 12.05 -7.34
C VAL A 155 -15.12 13.30 -7.46
N VAL A 156 -15.74 13.53 -8.62
CA VAL A 156 -16.66 14.67 -8.81
C VAL A 156 -17.89 14.56 -7.90
N ARG A 157 -18.43 13.36 -7.67
CA ARG A 157 -19.57 13.15 -6.76
C ARG A 157 -19.25 13.45 -5.30
N TRP A 158 -18.05 13.05 -4.85
CA TRP A 158 -17.68 13.14 -3.43
C TRP A 158 -17.02 14.47 -3.04
N SER A 159 -16.68 15.31 -4.02
CA SER A 159 -16.06 16.62 -3.81
C SER A 159 -16.91 17.75 -4.40
N GLU A 160 -16.53 19.00 -4.16
CA GLU A 160 -17.21 20.17 -4.75
C GLU A 160 -16.86 20.31 -6.24
N GLY A 161 -17.44 19.45 -7.07
CA GLY A 161 -17.22 19.45 -8.52
C GLY A 161 -15.81 18.99 -8.93
N GLY A 162 -15.20 18.07 -8.17
CA GLY A 162 -13.83 17.59 -8.42
C GLY A 162 -12.74 18.43 -7.75
N GLN A 163 -13.09 19.30 -6.80
CA GLN A 163 -12.16 20.23 -6.16
C GLN A 163 -12.15 20.14 -4.64
N ILE A 164 -10.98 20.39 -4.05
CA ILE A 164 -10.77 20.49 -2.61
C ILE A 164 -9.83 21.67 -2.34
N PHE A 165 -10.24 22.58 -1.48
CA PHE A 165 -9.46 23.77 -1.09
C PHE A 165 -8.95 24.62 -2.28
N GLY A 166 -9.72 24.68 -3.37
CA GLY A 166 -9.35 25.42 -4.60
C GLY A 166 -8.39 24.68 -5.53
N ARG A 167 -8.05 23.42 -5.24
CA ARG A 167 -7.27 22.54 -6.13
C ARG A 167 -8.19 21.52 -6.79
N ARG A 168 -7.98 21.25 -8.08
CA ARG A 168 -8.65 20.18 -8.81
C ARG A 168 -8.00 18.83 -8.51
N ILE A 169 -8.80 17.80 -8.34
CA ILE A 169 -8.29 16.43 -8.30
C ILE A 169 -8.19 15.94 -9.75
N LEU A 170 -6.96 15.81 -10.23
CA LEU A 170 -6.64 15.42 -11.60
C LEU A 170 -6.49 13.90 -11.65
N VAL A 171 -7.51 13.21 -12.15
CA VAL A 171 -7.49 11.75 -12.32
C VAL A 171 -6.92 11.41 -13.70
N GLU A 172 -5.84 10.65 -13.73
CA GLU A 172 -5.09 10.36 -14.95
C GLU A 172 -4.94 8.83 -15.12
N PRO A 173 -5.29 8.24 -16.28
CA PRO A 173 -4.98 6.84 -16.53
C PRO A 173 -3.45 6.66 -16.64
N VAL A 174 -2.92 5.64 -15.98
CA VAL A 174 -1.48 5.36 -15.91
C VAL A 174 -1.22 3.87 -16.14
N ASN A 175 -0.48 3.51 -17.18
CA ASN A 175 0.06 2.16 -17.32
C ASN A 175 1.44 2.05 -16.63
N GLU A 176 2.06 0.87 -16.68
CA GLU A 176 3.38 0.64 -16.09
C GLU A 176 4.47 1.59 -16.62
N ALA A 177 4.52 1.80 -17.93
CA ALA A 177 5.54 2.65 -18.54
C ALA A 177 5.36 4.13 -18.14
N ASP A 178 4.11 4.59 -18.07
CA ASP A 178 3.77 5.91 -17.54
C ASP A 178 4.15 6.05 -16.07
N LEU A 179 3.86 5.03 -15.25
CA LEU A 179 4.19 5.05 -13.82
C LEU A 179 5.70 5.18 -13.61
N ARG A 180 6.52 4.40 -14.34
CA ARG A 180 7.98 4.48 -14.27
C ARG A 180 8.52 5.88 -14.64
N ARG A 181 7.86 6.59 -15.55
CA ARG A 181 8.24 7.96 -15.95
C ARG A 181 7.70 9.05 -15.04
N ARG A 182 6.51 8.86 -14.47
CA ARG A 182 5.71 9.93 -13.85
C ARG A 182 5.53 9.77 -12.34
N ALA A 183 6.04 8.70 -11.71
CA ALA A 183 5.83 8.44 -10.28
C ALA A 183 6.19 9.62 -9.36
N SER A 184 7.24 10.39 -9.68
CA SER A 184 7.64 11.58 -8.92
C SER A 184 6.73 12.79 -9.11
N SER A 185 5.81 12.75 -10.07
CA SER A 185 4.81 13.82 -10.35
C SER A 185 3.40 13.47 -9.88
N LEU A 186 3.16 12.24 -9.42
CA LEU A 186 1.85 11.80 -8.93
C LEU A 186 1.80 11.92 -7.41
N PHE A 187 0.64 12.26 -6.85
CA PHE A 187 0.42 12.24 -5.42
C PHE A 187 0.24 10.80 -4.93
N ALA A 188 -0.58 10.02 -5.65
CA ALA A 188 -0.89 8.63 -5.38
C ALA A 188 -1.15 7.86 -6.68
N ILE A 189 -1.05 6.54 -6.62
CA ILE A 189 -1.54 5.60 -7.63
C ILE A 189 -2.71 4.81 -7.03
N VAL A 190 -3.78 4.64 -7.82
CA VAL A 190 -4.99 3.91 -7.44
C VAL A 190 -5.14 2.63 -8.27
N GLY A 191 -5.58 1.55 -7.65
CA GLY A 191 -6.09 0.40 -8.40
C GLY A 191 -5.02 -0.52 -8.98
N LEU A 192 -3.80 -0.53 -8.43
CA LEU A 192 -2.74 -1.44 -8.87
C LEU A 192 -3.21 -2.90 -8.83
N THR A 193 -2.85 -3.67 -9.85
CA THR A 193 -3.13 -5.11 -9.94
C THR A 193 -1.90 -5.92 -9.53
N ALA A 194 -2.08 -7.08 -8.88
CA ALA A 194 -1.07 -7.86 -8.15
C ALA A 194 0.19 -8.29 -8.94
N ALA A 195 0.24 -8.07 -10.24
CA ALA A 195 1.25 -8.62 -11.13
C ALA A 195 2.62 -7.90 -11.09
N GLN A 196 2.88 -6.97 -10.17
CA GLN A 196 3.98 -6.02 -10.35
C GLN A 196 4.79 -5.75 -9.08
N ARG A 197 5.36 -6.80 -8.46
CA ARG A 197 6.44 -6.66 -7.45
C ARG A 197 7.57 -5.74 -7.95
N GLU A 198 7.81 -5.71 -9.25
CA GLU A 198 8.78 -4.79 -9.87
C GLU A 198 8.38 -3.30 -9.76
N ILE A 199 7.09 -3.00 -9.62
CA ILE A 199 6.58 -1.64 -9.43
C ILE A 199 6.70 -1.20 -7.98
N GLU A 200 6.62 -2.10 -7.00
CA GLU A 200 6.80 -1.75 -5.58
C GLU A 200 8.12 -1.02 -5.33
N ALA A 201 9.20 -1.45 -6.00
CA ALA A 201 10.49 -0.74 -5.96
C ALA A 201 10.36 0.70 -6.50
N THR A 202 9.56 0.90 -7.56
CA THR A 202 9.27 2.22 -8.12
C THR A 202 8.44 3.07 -7.15
N LEU A 203 7.40 2.51 -6.53
CA LEU A 203 6.56 3.22 -5.55
C LEU A 203 7.40 3.65 -4.35
N THR A 204 8.16 2.69 -3.79
CA THR A 204 9.03 2.90 -2.63
C THR A 204 10.09 3.95 -2.90
N LYS A 205 10.77 3.85 -4.05
CA LYS A 205 11.79 4.81 -4.48
C LYS A 205 11.21 6.23 -4.54
N ASN A 206 10.04 6.41 -5.14
CA ASN A 206 9.43 7.73 -5.34
C ASN A 206 8.56 8.21 -4.17
N GLY A 207 8.42 7.41 -3.10
CA GLY A 207 7.52 7.70 -1.99
C GLY A 207 6.05 7.77 -2.40
N LEU A 208 5.69 7.13 -3.52
CA LEU A 208 4.34 7.21 -4.09
C LEU A 208 3.38 6.37 -3.25
N LEU A 209 2.22 6.94 -2.91
CA LEU A 209 1.18 6.23 -2.17
C LEU A 209 0.51 5.19 -3.07
N ASN A 210 0.40 3.96 -2.59
CA ASN A 210 -0.37 2.90 -3.22
C ASN A 210 -1.74 2.83 -2.55
N LEU A 211 -2.73 3.41 -3.19
CA LEU A 211 -4.09 3.47 -2.68
C LEU A 211 -4.96 2.46 -3.42
N PHE A 212 -5.72 1.72 -2.65
CA PHE A 212 -6.74 0.80 -3.10
C PHE A 212 -6.21 -0.11 -4.22
N PRO A 213 -5.21 -0.96 -3.97
CA PRO A 213 -4.90 -2.00 -4.94
C PRO A 213 -6.13 -2.89 -5.16
N ARG A 214 -6.25 -3.43 -6.36
CA ARG A 214 -7.32 -4.37 -6.75
C ARG A 214 -7.03 -5.81 -6.32
N HIS A 215 -6.01 -5.99 -5.49
CA HIS A 215 -5.61 -7.26 -4.94
C HIS A 215 -5.46 -7.09 -3.42
N PRO A 216 -5.70 -8.14 -2.63
CA PRO A 216 -5.43 -8.11 -1.21
C PRO A 216 -3.96 -7.85 -0.93
N PHE A 217 -3.70 -7.19 0.18
CA PHE A 217 -2.38 -7.09 0.77
C PHE A 217 -1.95 -8.40 1.42
N GLU A 218 -0.65 -8.66 1.46
CA GLU A 218 -0.05 -9.79 2.19
C GLU A 218 -0.16 -9.62 3.71
N GLY A 219 -0.21 -8.37 4.19
CA GLY A 219 -0.41 -8.00 5.58
C GLY A 219 0.84 -7.42 6.26
N ASP A 220 1.99 -7.41 5.58
CA ASP A 220 3.27 -6.87 6.06
C ASP A 220 3.67 -5.56 5.36
N GLU A 221 2.84 -5.05 4.45
CA GLU A 221 3.07 -3.81 3.75
C GLU A 221 3.11 -2.60 4.69
N ASP A 222 3.91 -1.60 4.32
CA ASP A 222 4.00 -0.34 5.05
C ASP A 222 2.66 0.42 4.98
N ALA A 223 1.92 0.40 6.08
CA ALA A 223 0.68 1.15 6.23
C ALA A 223 0.91 2.68 6.24
N ASP A 224 2.12 3.22 6.31
CA ASP A 224 2.31 4.65 6.07
C ASP A 224 2.36 4.98 4.57
N ARG A 225 2.26 3.98 3.68
CA ARG A 225 2.27 4.14 2.20
C ARG A 225 1.17 3.40 1.45
N ASN A 226 0.54 2.41 2.09
CA ASN A 226 -0.41 1.50 1.46
C ASN A 226 -1.78 1.58 2.17
N ARG A 227 -2.87 1.72 1.42
CA ARG A 227 -4.26 1.64 1.94
C ARG A 227 -5.10 0.80 1.00
N GLY A 228 -5.94 -0.07 1.54
CA GLY A 228 -6.75 -1.03 0.80
C GLY A 228 -8.24 -0.73 0.98
N LEU A 229 -9.06 -1.36 0.14
CA LEU A 229 -10.53 -1.35 0.31
C LEU A 229 -11.09 -2.76 0.56
N THR A 230 -10.21 -3.76 0.59
CA THR A 230 -10.54 -5.18 0.68
C THR A 230 -9.76 -5.80 1.84
N PRO A 231 -10.30 -6.87 2.44
CA PRO A 231 -9.55 -7.71 3.37
C PRO A 231 -8.17 -8.09 2.84
N ASP A 232 -7.18 -8.12 3.73
CA ASP A 232 -5.85 -8.63 3.46
C ASP A 232 -5.80 -10.17 3.49
N PHE A 233 -4.65 -10.75 3.17
CA PHE A 233 -4.41 -12.19 3.18
C PHE A 233 -4.54 -12.82 4.57
N THR A 234 -4.34 -12.06 5.65
CA THR A 234 -4.60 -12.60 6.98
C THR A 234 -6.09 -12.85 7.16
N ALA A 235 -6.94 -11.84 6.92
CA ALA A 235 -8.39 -11.97 7.00
C ALA A 235 -8.96 -13.00 6.00
N LEU A 236 -8.47 -13.00 4.75
CA LEU A 236 -8.86 -13.98 3.73
C LEU A 236 -8.45 -15.40 4.14
N GLY A 237 -7.22 -15.58 4.64
CA GLY A 237 -6.74 -16.87 5.12
C GLY A 237 -7.57 -17.38 6.28
N GLN A 238 -7.93 -16.49 7.21
CA GLN A 238 -8.80 -16.86 8.32
C GLN A 238 -10.18 -17.34 7.86
N ALA A 239 -10.79 -16.64 6.90
CA ALA A 239 -12.07 -17.04 6.32
C ALA A 239 -12.01 -18.39 5.59
N LEU A 240 -10.94 -18.64 4.82
CA LEU A 240 -10.70 -19.93 4.16
C LEU A 240 -10.50 -21.05 5.18
N GLY A 241 -9.71 -20.82 6.23
CA GLY A 241 -9.45 -21.79 7.28
C GLY A 241 -10.69 -22.12 8.11
N ALA A 242 -11.52 -21.12 8.40
CA ALA A 242 -12.81 -21.30 9.06
C ALA A 242 -13.76 -22.16 8.22
N ALA A 243 -13.90 -21.87 6.91
CA ALA A 243 -14.69 -22.69 6.00
C ALA A 243 -14.18 -24.14 5.92
N ALA A 244 -12.85 -24.32 5.88
CA ALA A 244 -12.23 -25.63 5.80
C ALA A 244 -12.35 -26.45 7.09
N SER A 245 -12.54 -25.80 8.24
CA SER A 245 -12.71 -26.46 9.54
C SER A 245 -14.04 -27.23 9.66
N GLU A 246 -14.97 -27.01 8.73
CA GLU A 246 -16.23 -27.78 8.61
C GLU A 246 -16.03 -29.14 7.90
N CYS A 247 -14.85 -29.38 7.34
CA CYS A 247 -14.51 -30.56 6.57
C CYS A 247 -13.81 -31.64 7.41
N GLY A 248 -13.99 -32.91 7.04
CA GLY A 248 -13.33 -34.05 7.70
C GLY A 248 -11.91 -34.30 7.22
N SER A 249 -11.60 -33.87 5.99
CA SER A 249 -10.24 -33.85 5.46
C SER A 249 -10.07 -32.68 4.50
N VAL A 250 -8.93 -32.01 4.57
CA VAL A 250 -8.60 -30.85 3.74
C VAL A 250 -7.33 -31.14 2.95
N SER A 251 -7.38 -30.94 1.64
CA SER A 251 -6.22 -30.99 0.74
C SER A 251 -5.96 -29.61 0.13
N ILE A 252 -4.69 -29.30 -0.13
CA ILE A 252 -4.24 -28.02 -0.70
C ILE A 252 -3.12 -28.37 -1.68
N ASP A 253 -3.10 -27.73 -2.85
CA ASP A 253 -2.03 -27.91 -3.82
C ASP A 253 -0.73 -27.24 -3.32
N ASP A 254 0.40 -27.93 -3.46
CA ASP A 254 1.71 -27.39 -3.10
C ASP A 254 2.08 -26.15 -3.94
N ASP A 255 1.62 -26.07 -5.18
CA ASP A 255 1.80 -24.88 -6.02
C ASP A 255 1.03 -23.68 -5.46
N ASP A 256 -0.17 -23.89 -4.93
CA ASP A 256 -0.97 -22.84 -4.32
C ASP A 256 -0.32 -22.33 -3.03
N ALA A 257 0.23 -23.24 -2.22
CA ALA A 257 0.99 -22.87 -1.02
C ALA A 257 2.26 -22.06 -1.35
N ARG A 258 2.93 -22.36 -2.46
CA ARG A 258 4.10 -21.60 -2.94
C ARG A 258 3.75 -20.22 -3.49
N ARG A 259 2.60 -20.06 -4.15
CA ARG A 259 2.20 -18.79 -4.78
C ARG A 259 1.75 -17.74 -3.77
N ALA A 260 1.16 -18.16 -2.66
CA ALA A 260 0.63 -17.25 -1.64
C ALA A 260 1.02 -17.72 -0.22
N PRO A 261 2.31 -17.67 0.14
CA PRO A 261 2.80 -18.24 1.40
C PRO A 261 2.18 -17.58 2.64
N SER A 262 1.99 -16.26 2.62
CA SER A 262 1.37 -15.48 3.70
C SER A 262 -0.10 -15.87 3.91
N LEU A 263 -0.85 -16.00 2.81
CA LEU A 263 -2.24 -16.47 2.82
C LEU A 263 -2.36 -17.91 3.36
N PHE A 264 -1.50 -18.80 2.87
CA PHE A 264 -1.45 -20.19 3.31
C PHE A 264 -1.10 -20.30 4.80
N ALA A 265 -0.14 -19.52 5.28
CA ALA A 265 0.24 -19.48 6.69
C ALA A 265 -0.92 -18.99 7.57
N ALA A 266 -1.63 -17.93 7.17
CA ALA A 266 -2.79 -17.43 7.89
C ALA A 266 -3.93 -18.45 7.97
N MET A 267 -4.24 -19.09 6.86
CA MET A 267 -5.24 -20.15 6.78
C MET A 267 -4.89 -21.37 7.64
N LYS A 268 -3.62 -21.80 7.62
CA LYS A 268 -3.14 -22.93 8.44
C LYS A 268 -3.30 -22.69 9.94
N ARG A 269 -3.23 -21.43 10.40
CA ARG A 269 -3.45 -21.08 11.83
C ARG A 269 -4.90 -21.29 12.26
N GLU A 270 -5.86 -21.07 11.37
CA GLU A 270 -7.29 -21.24 11.68
C GLU A 270 -7.80 -22.65 11.42
N LEU A 271 -7.12 -23.42 10.56
CA LEU A 271 -7.43 -24.82 10.29
C LEU A 271 -7.37 -25.64 11.59
N LYS A 272 -8.54 -25.88 12.17
CA LYS A 272 -8.74 -26.82 13.28
C LYS A 272 -9.58 -27.98 12.75
N PRO A 273 -9.10 -29.23 12.80
CA PRO A 273 -9.88 -30.35 12.31
C PRO A 273 -11.21 -30.43 13.08
N GLY A 274 -12.33 -30.26 12.35
CA GLY A 274 -13.67 -30.36 12.91
C GLY A 274 -14.08 -31.81 13.18
N PRO A 275 -15.14 -32.04 13.98
CA PRO A 275 -15.63 -33.38 14.31
C PRO A 275 -16.37 -34.09 13.16
N SER A 276 -16.64 -33.40 12.05
CA SER A 276 -17.40 -33.94 10.90
C SER A 276 -16.51 -34.80 10.02
N MET A 277 -16.58 -36.13 10.16
CA MET A 277 -15.66 -37.07 9.51
C MET A 277 -15.89 -37.35 8.01
N THR A 278 -16.88 -36.76 7.34
CA THR A 278 -17.34 -37.28 6.03
C THR A 278 -17.10 -36.37 4.83
N ARG A 279 -16.97 -35.04 4.98
CA ARG A 279 -16.80 -34.13 3.84
C ARG A 279 -15.31 -33.94 3.50
N LYS A 280 -14.89 -34.34 2.30
CA LYS A 280 -13.56 -34.02 1.77
C LYS A 280 -13.59 -32.65 1.11
N CYS A 281 -12.67 -31.78 1.48
CA CYS A 281 -12.52 -30.46 0.90
C CYS A 281 -11.17 -30.29 0.24
N ARG A 282 -11.16 -29.54 -0.86
CA ARG A 282 -9.93 -29.07 -1.49
C ARG A 282 -9.94 -27.55 -1.49
N ILE A 283 -8.87 -26.96 -0.99
CA ILE A 283 -8.66 -25.52 -1.08
C ILE A 283 -7.86 -25.22 -2.33
N SER A 284 -8.26 -24.19 -3.08
CA SER A 284 -7.42 -23.66 -4.16
C SER A 284 -7.29 -22.14 -4.11
N LEU A 285 -6.06 -21.68 -4.35
CA LEU A 285 -5.65 -20.28 -4.20
C LEU A 285 -5.19 -19.65 -5.53
N GLY A 286 -4.86 -20.45 -6.54
CA GLY A 286 -4.23 -19.97 -7.78
C GLY A 286 -4.77 -20.59 -9.07
N GLY A 287 -5.80 -21.42 -9.02
CA GLY A 287 -6.47 -21.98 -10.19
C GLY A 287 -7.71 -22.79 -9.85
N VAL A 288 -8.41 -23.33 -10.86
CA VAL A 288 -9.51 -24.28 -10.62
C VAL A 288 -8.96 -25.69 -10.82
N PRO A 289 -8.73 -26.47 -9.74
CA PRO A 289 -8.11 -27.78 -9.85
C PRO A 289 -9.03 -28.80 -10.51
N LEU A 290 -8.44 -29.87 -11.04
CA LEU A 290 -9.17 -31.10 -11.36
C LEU A 290 -9.60 -31.76 -10.05
N LEU A 291 -10.87 -31.62 -9.71
CA LEU A 291 -11.44 -32.10 -8.45
C LEU A 291 -12.16 -33.43 -8.67
N ALA A 292 -12.09 -34.31 -7.67
CA ALA A 292 -12.92 -35.50 -7.67
C ALA A 292 -14.41 -35.14 -7.51
N THR A 293 -15.30 -36.06 -7.87
CA THR A 293 -16.76 -35.87 -7.82
C THR A 293 -17.30 -35.73 -6.40
N ASP A 294 -16.56 -36.20 -5.39
CA ASP A 294 -16.87 -36.14 -3.95
C ASP A 294 -16.17 -35.00 -3.20
N GLU A 295 -15.37 -34.17 -3.90
CA GLU A 295 -14.61 -33.08 -3.28
C GLU A 295 -15.34 -31.74 -3.35
N HIS A 296 -15.56 -31.15 -2.18
CA HIS A 296 -16.06 -29.80 -2.03
C HIS A 296 -14.92 -28.78 -2.21
N LEU A 297 -15.09 -27.82 -3.11
CA LEU A 297 -14.08 -26.78 -3.35
C LEU A 297 -14.25 -25.63 -2.35
N ILE A 298 -13.15 -25.16 -1.78
CA ILE A 298 -13.08 -23.90 -1.03
C ILE A 298 -12.06 -22.99 -1.74
N ALA A 299 -12.47 -21.81 -2.18
CA ALA A 299 -11.57 -20.92 -2.94
C ALA A 299 -11.95 -19.44 -2.79
N PRO A 300 -10.99 -18.51 -2.95
CA PRO A 300 -11.32 -17.11 -3.23
C PRO A 300 -12.18 -17.01 -4.50
N LEU A 301 -13.16 -16.12 -4.53
CA LEU A 301 -14.05 -15.97 -5.70
C LEU A 301 -13.26 -15.64 -6.98
N ASP A 302 -12.20 -14.84 -6.89
CA ASP A 302 -11.42 -14.42 -8.05
C ASP A 302 -10.69 -15.59 -8.73
N VAL A 303 -10.40 -16.67 -8.00
CA VAL A 303 -9.80 -17.89 -8.53
C VAL A 303 -10.76 -18.64 -9.47
N VAL A 304 -12.07 -18.56 -9.19
CA VAL A 304 -13.10 -19.31 -9.92
C VAL A 304 -14.01 -18.43 -10.78
N ALA A 305 -13.86 -17.11 -10.75
CA ALA A 305 -14.81 -16.16 -11.34
C ALA A 305 -15.08 -16.43 -12.84
N GLY A 306 -14.04 -16.78 -13.60
CA GLY A 306 -14.17 -17.13 -15.03
C GLY A 306 -14.77 -18.51 -15.31
N ARG A 307 -15.03 -19.32 -14.28
CA ARG A 307 -15.55 -20.71 -14.38
C ARG A 307 -16.75 -20.92 -13.45
N LEU A 308 -17.45 -19.85 -13.07
CA LEU A 308 -18.53 -19.91 -12.07
C LEU A 308 -19.67 -20.84 -12.48
N ASP A 309 -20.04 -20.85 -13.77
CA ASP A 309 -21.10 -21.74 -14.29
C ASP A 309 -20.69 -23.21 -14.25
N GLU A 310 -19.42 -23.52 -14.52
CA GLU A 310 -18.88 -24.86 -14.32
C GLU A 310 -18.93 -25.27 -12.84
N MET A 311 -18.69 -24.34 -11.92
CA MET A 311 -18.76 -24.61 -10.49
C MET A 311 -20.19 -24.83 -10.00
N LYS A 312 -21.18 -24.07 -10.51
CA LYS A 312 -22.61 -24.24 -10.21
C LYS A 312 -23.15 -25.60 -10.65
N ALA A 313 -22.61 -26.15 -11.73
CA ALA A 313 -23.02 -27.45 -12.26
C ALA A 313 -22.48 -28.66 -11.46
N ARG A 314 -21.69 -28.43 -10.40
CA ARG A 314 -21.02 -29.51 -9.66
C ARG A 314 -21.94 -30.22 -8.65
N PRO A 315 -21.84 -31.55 -8.54
CA PRO A 315 -22.55 -32.31 -7.51
C PRO A 315 -22.06 -32.05 -6.07
N ALA A 316 -20.76 -31.84 -5.88
CA ALA A 316 -20.17 -31.65 -4.54
C ALA A 316 -20.30 -30.22 -3.97
N GLY A 317 -20.78 -29.27 -4.79
CA GLY A 317 -20.85 -27.85 -4.43
C GLY A 317 -19.49 -27.17 -4.28
N ALA A 318 -19.51 -25.90 -3.87
CA ALA A 318 -18.33 -25.11 -3.54
C ALA A 318 -18.64 -24.00 -2.53
N THR A 319 -17.71 -23.73 -1.61
CA THR A 319 -17.71 -22.54 -0.76
C THR A 319 -16.74 -21.52 -1.36
N LEU A 320 -17.25 -20.35 -1.74
CA LEU A 320 -16.42 -19.28 -2.28
C LEU A 320 -16.29 -18.16 -1.27
N ILE A 321 -15.07 -17.68 -1.05
CA ILE A 321 -14.80 -16.53 -0.18
C ILE A 321 -14.62 -15.30 -1.08
N ASP A 322 -15.53 -14.34 -0.98
CA ASP A 322 -15.50 -13.10 -1.74
C ASP A 322 -15.07 -11.93 -0.85
N ILE A 323 -13.99 -11.27 -1.24
CA ILE A 323 -13.42 -10.09 -0.58
C ILE A 323 -14.10 -8.79 -1.03
N ARG A 324 -14.89 -8.84 -2.11
CA ARG A 324 -15.65 -7.71 -2.63
C ARG A 324 -16.87 -7.43 -1.74
N PRO A 325 -17.46 -6.22 -1.83
CA PRO A 325 -18.74 -5.95 -1.17
C PRO A 325 -19.80 -6.95 -1.62
N ALA A 326 -20.79 -7.21 -0.75
CA ALA A 326 -21.91 -8.08 -1.09
C ALA A 326 -22.65 -7.53 -2.32
N SER A 327 -22.65 -8.28 -3.42
CA SER A 327 -23.55 -8.02 -4.54
C SER A 327 -24.96 -8.45 -4.17
N SER A 328 -25.97 -7.66 -4.53
CA SER A 328 -27.33 -8.20 -4.69
C SER A 328 -27.27 -9.37 -5.68
N GLU A 329 -27.90 -10.49 -5.36
CA GLU A 329 -27.67 -11.83 -5.93
C GLU A 329 -28.03 -12.02 -7.42
N ASP A 330 -28.38 -10.98 -8.18
CA ASP A 330 -29.23 -11.14 -9.38
C ASP A 330 -28.70 -10.50 -10.69
N THR A 331 -27.38 -10.51 -10.94
CA THR A 331 -26.81 -9.93 -12.18
C THR A 331 -25.85 -10.85 -12.93
N THR A 332 -25.86 -10.76 -14.28
CA THR A 332 -24.91 -11.46 -15.17
C THR A 332 -23.45 -11.06 -14.87
N VAL A 333 -22.48 -11.87 -15.29
CA VAL A 333 -21.05 -11.67 -14.98
C VAL A 333 -20.52 -10.30 -15.43
N GLU A 334 -20.88 -9.83 -16.63
CA GLU A 334 -20.45 -8.54 -17.15
C GLU A 334 -21.10 -7.35 -16.41
N ILE A 335 -22.41 -7.43 -16.14
CA ILE A 335 -23.13 -6.41 -15.36
C ILE A 335 -22.56 -6.35 -13.93
N ARG A 336 -22.25 -7.52 -13.34
CA ARG A 336 -21.61 -7.62 -12.03
C ARG A 336 -20.22 -6.98 -12.05
N ALA A 337 -19.38 -7.27 -13.04
CA ALA A 337 -18.04 -6.69 -13.14
C ALA A 337 -18.06 -5.15 -13.26
N LEU A 338 -18.96 -4.61 -14.10
CA LEU A 338 -19.15 -3.16 -14.20
C LEU A 338 -19.66 -2.56 -12.89
N SER A 339 -20.58 -3.25 -12.20
CA SER A 339 -21.09 -2.83 -10.89
C SER A 339 -20.02 -2.87 -9.80
N ASP A 340 -19.10 -3.85 -9.83
CA ASP A 340 -18.00 -3.99 -8.88
C ASP A 340 -16.96 -2.89 -9.12
N ALA A 341 -16.60 -2.61 -10.38
CA ALA A 341 -15.71 -1.51 -10.73
C ALA A 341 -16.30 -0.15 -10.33
N LEU A 342 -17.61 0.06 -10.54
CA LEU A 342 -18.31 1.27 -10.12
C LEU A 342 -18.29 1.42 -8.60
N ARG A 343 -18.64 0.37 -7.86
CA ARG A 343 -18.63 0.34 -6.38
C ARG A 343 -17.23 0.58 -5.82
N PHE A 344 -16.22 -0.03 -6.42
CA PHE A 344 -14.83 0.15 -6.03
C PHE A 344 -14.37 1.58 -6.28
N ALA A 345 -14.69 2.13 -7.45
CA ALA A 345 -14.39 3.51 -7.79
C ALA A 345 -15.06 4.49 -6.82
N ASP A 346 -16.32 4.24 -6.45
CA ASP A 346 -17.07 5.08 -5.52
C ASP A 346 -16.50 5.03 -4.10
N ALA A 347 -16.21 3.83 -3.58
CA ALA A 347 -15.59 3.65 -2.28
C ALA A 347 -14.19 4.28 -2.21
N GLY A 348 -13.34 4.02 -3.20
CA GLY A 348 -11.99 4.59 -3.26
C GLY A 348 -12.00 6.11 -3.39
N ALA A 349 -12.89 6.67 -4.21
CA ALA A 349 -13.01 8.12 -4.33
C ALA A 349 -13.53 8.78 -3.05
N LEU A 350 -14.48 8.16 -2.35
CA LEU A 350 -14.93 8.64 -1.05
C LEU A 350 -13.78 8.67 -0.04
N VAL A 351 -13.02 7.58 0.10
CA VAL A 351 -11.87 7.52 1.01
C VAL A 351 -10.82 8.56 0.63
N LEU A 352 -10.48 8.68 -0.66
CA LEU A 352 -9.53 9.67 -1.15
C LEU A 352 -9.99 11.09 -0.80
N VAL A 353 -11.22 11.46 -1.13
CA VAL A 353 -11.74 12.81 -0.90
C VAL A 353 -11.83 13.13 0.59
N ASP A 354 -12.34 12.22 1.42
CA ASP A 354 -12.39 12.38 2.88
C ASP A 354 -10.98 12.57 3.46
N GLY A 355 -10.02 11.74 3.04
CA GLY A 355 -8.62 11.87 3.45
C GLY A 355 -7.99 13.21 3.05
N LEU A 356 -8.24 13.67 1.83
CA LEU A 356 -7.75 14.96 1.34
C LEU A 356 -8.35 16.14 2.12
N ILE A 357 -9.66 16.10 2.44
CA ILE A 357 -10.34 17.10 3.26
C ILE A 357 -9.72 17.14 4.66
N ARG A 358 -9.56 15.97 5.31
CA ARG A 358 -8.99 15.85 6.67
C ARG A 358 -7.53 16.29 6.75
N ALA A 359 -6.74 16.03 5.71
CA ALA A 359 -5.34 16.46 5.66
C ALA A 359 -5.18 17.98 5.65
N GLY A 360 -6.18 18.69 5.10
CA GLY A 360 -6.25 20.15 5.06
C GLY A 360 -5.45 20.79 3.92
N ARG A 361 -5.35 22.13 3.94
CA ARG A 361 -4.72 22.92 2.87
C ARG A 361 -3.23 22.64 2.66
N ARG A 362 -2.51 22.34 3.75
CA ARG A 362 -1.10 21.95 3.74
C ARG A 362 -1.01 20.44 3.49
N LEU A 363 -1.41 20.03 2.29
CA LEU A 363 -1.48 18.64 1.90
C LEU A 363 -0.07 18.10 1.60
N THR A 364 0.23 16.97 2.21
CA THR A 364 1.39 16.13 1.89
C THR A 364 0.94 14.67 1.98
N ARG A 365 1.72 13.75 1.43
CA ARG A 365 1.41 12.31 1.46
C ARG A 365 1.34 11.80 2.90
N SER A 366 2.31 12.18 3.74
CA SER A 366 2.33 11.78 5.15
C SER A 366 1.11 12.30 5.93
N ARG A 367 0.73 13.57 5.73
CA ARG A 367 -0.47 14.14 6.37
C ARG A 367 -1.76 13.49 5.90
N PHE A 368 -1.83 13.12 4.62
CA PHE A 368 -2.96 12.36 4.08
C PHE A 368 -3.09 10.98 4.73
N MET A 369 -1.99 10.24 4.86
CA MET A 369 -2.00 8.90 5.47
C MET A 369 -2.35 8.96 6.97
N GLN A 370 -1.81 9.94 7.70
CA GLN A 370 -2.19 10.19 9.10
C GLN A 370 -3.67 10.58 9.24
N ALA A 371 -4.20 11.37 8.31
CA ALA A 371 -5.61 11.72 8.30
C ALA A 371 -6.51 10.47 8.13
N LEU A 372 -6.10 9.53 7.27
CA LEU A 372 -6.79 8.26 7.08
C LEU A 372 -6.76 7.36 8.31
N ASP A 373 -5.73 7.44 9.17
CA ASP A 373 -5.66 6.63 10.41
C ASP A 373 -6.82 6.91 11.38
N THR A 374 -7.57 7.99 11.18
CA THR A 374 -8.76 8.35 11.96
C THR A 374 -10.09 8.09 11.23
N ALA A 375 -10.04 7.63 9.98
CA ALA A 375 -11.19 7.56 9.11
C ALA A 375 -12.04 6.31 9.37
N VAL A 376 -13.35 6.56 9.45
CA VAL A 376 -14.39 5.53 9.49
C VAL A 376 -15.47 5.94 8.50
N LEU A 377 -15.66 5.14 7.46
CA LEU A 377 -16.47 5.50 6.31
C LEU A 377 -17.43 4.35 5.99
N ALA A 378 -18.59 4.67 5.45
CA ALA A 378 -19.58 3.69 5.00
C ALA A 378 -20.01 4.05 3.57
N PRO A 379 -19.18 3.72 2.56
CA PRO A 379 -19.52 4.02 1.17
C PRO A 379 -20.80 3.28 0.75
N PRO A 380 -21.71 3.91 -0.01
CA PRO A 380 -22.92 3.26 -0.50
C PRO A 380 -22.61 1.99 -1.31
N GLY A 381 -23.24 0.88 -0.94
CA GLY A 381 -23.00 -0.40 -1.62
C GLY A 381 -21.59 -0.98 -1.39
N TRP A 382 -20.81 -0.41 -0.46
CA TRP A 382 -19.54 -0.95 0.02
C TRP A 382 -19.64 -1.35 1.49
N ARG A 383 -18.64 -2.10 1.97
CA ARG A 383 -18.50 -2.40 3.39
C ARG A 383 -18.09 -1.14 4.15
N LYS A 384 -18.41 -1.09 5.44
CA LYS A 384 -17.85 -0.09 6.35
C LYS A 384 -16.32 -0.25 6.35
N ILE A 385 -15.62 0.86 6.20
CA ILE A 385 -14.16 0.96 6.22
C ILE A 385 -13.79 1.61 7.55
N ASP A 386 -12.93 0.99 8.36
CA ASP A 386 -12.42 1.50 9.63
C ASP A 386 -10.89 1.38 9.68
N TYR A 387 -10.21 2.42 9.20
CA TYR A 387 -8.73 2.48 9.21
C TYR A 387 -8.15 2.70 10.60
N ARG A 388 -8.96 3.04 11.61
CA ARG A 388 -8.47 3.13 13.00
C ARG A 388 -8.14 1.74 13.54
N GLN A 389 -8.94 0.76 13.16
CA GLN A 389 -8.78 -0.62 13.57
C GLN A 389 -7.92 -1.41 12.58
N TYR A 390 -8.09 -1.17 11.28
CA TYR A 390 -7.45 -1.90 10.20
C TYR A 390 -6.70 -0.94 9.29
N ARG A 391 -5.56 -0.40 9.76
CA ARG A 391 -4.83 0.66 9.03
C ARG A 391 -4.53 0.30 7.58
N LEU A 392 -4.14 -0.95 7.31
CA LEU A 392 -3.75 -1.37 5.96
C LEU A 392 -4.95 -1.60 5.05
N SER A 393 -5.84 -2.52 5.40
CA SER A 393 -6.95 -3.01 4.56
C SER A 393 -8.25 -2.22 4.72
N GLY A 394 -8.44 -1.53 5.85
CA GLY A 394 -9.66 -0.80 6.21
C GLY A 394 -10.86 -1.70 6.52
N VAL A 395 -10.82 -2.97 6.14
CA VAL A 395 -11.92 -3.94 6.23
C VAL A 395 -11.30 -5.32 6.47
N VAL A 396 -11.94 -6.16 7.28
CA VAL A 396 -11.55 -7.57 7.44
C VAL A 396 -12.68 -8.53 7.12
N GLU A 397 -13.92 -8.05 7.00
CA GLU A 397 -15.06 -8.90 6.72
C GLU A 397 -15.02 -9.43 5.27
N THR A 398 -15.20 -10.74 5.14
CA THR A 398 -15.37 -11.44 3.86
C THR A 398 -16.82 -11.88 3.68
N ASN A 399 -17.21 -12.21 2.45
CA ASN A 399 -18.47 -12.86 2.13
C ASN A 399 -18.22 -14.34 1.91
N ARG A 400 -19.12 -15.17 2.42
CA ARG A 400 -19.17 -16.60 2.10
C ARG A 400 -20.32 -16.85 1.14
N ILE A 401 -20.02 -17.45 -0.01
CA ILE A 401 -20.99 -17.81 -1.04
C ILE A 401 -21.02 -19.33 -1.12
N GLU A 402 -22.17 -19.92 -0.80
CA GLU A 402 -22.40 -21.36 -0.94
C GLU A 402 -22.99 -21.65 -2.32
N LEU A 403 -22.23 -22.34 -3.16
CA LEU A 403 -22.75 -22.95 -4.37
C LEU A 403 -23.24 -24.34 -4.01
N GLY A 404 -24.57 -24.49 -3.92
CA GLY A 404 -25.20 -25.76 -3.61
C GLY A 404 -24.83 -26.86 -4.62
N ALA A 405 -24.84 -28.10 -4.15
CA ALA A 405 -24.99 -29.26 -5.02
C ALA A 405 -26.25 -29.00 -5.86
N GLY A 406 -26.11 -28.81 -7.18
CA GLY A 406 -27.28 -28.65 -8.03
C GLY A 406 -28.27 -29.75 -7.68
N ALA A 407 -29.45 -29.38 -7.18
CA ALA A 407 -30.54 -30.33 -7.03
C ALA A 407 -30.69 -30.94 -8.43
N ALA A 408 -30.35 -32.21 -8.56
CA ALA A 408 -30.55 -32.96 -9.78
C ALA A 408 -32.02 -32.72 -10.16
N ARG A 409 -32.24 -31.96 -11.23
CA ARG A 409 -33.58 -31.88 -11.82
C ARG A 409 -33.87 -33.31 -12.24
N HIS A 410 -34.83 -33.92 -11.54
CA HIS A 410 -35.29 -35.29 -11.74
C HIS A 410 -35.63 -35.58 -13.20
#